data_AF-A0A7X7U0B5-F1
#
_entry.id   AF-A0A7X7U0B5-F1
#
_cell.length_a   1.000
_cell.length_b   1.000
_cell.length_c   1.000
_cell.angle_alpha   90.00
_cell.angle_beta   90.00
_cell.angle_gamma   90.00
#
_symmetry.space_group_name_H-M   'P 1'
#
loop_
_entity.id
_entity.type
_entity.pdbx_description
1 polymer ?
#
loop_
_entity_poly.entity_id
_entity_poly.type
_entity_poly.pdbx_seq_one_letter_code
_entity_poly.pdbx_strand_id
1 'polypeptide(L)'
;MDNPAFCLPWDRIECRQDSIPWPAMRTFADALATDRSLIPRLIKVYDRAYEMLSEETGCGDFYVAGIFALAAPSLDEETRREIGSLLVERLVQAGRDDADLSLEVLMGAAGAMGPVVLPAVLDAIAAEPDTRGAWLFLWGLTVLAGKTDDQGLRERIVRMCVETLERADRGQIKLWDAGWPALTLAILHRTEHTELIRRLCDRSADISGVGEYAEALDILENRSTYSGQPELWERPVEDWLPPRCRMAEESDEEDDQAEEYDEHEEYEEGAEEDEDPAYEIAALIASMF
;
A
#
# COMPACT_ATOMS: atom_id res chain seq x y z
N MET A 1 -6.37 40.76 13.26
CA MET A 1 -7.27 40.60 12.10
C MET A 1 -7.43 39.12 11.95
N ASP A 2 -8.51 38.59 12.49
CA ASP A 2 -8.82 37.16 12.40
C ASP A 2 -9.10 36.88 10.92
N ASN A 3 -8.18 36.16 10.28
CA ASN A 3 -8.40 35.60 8.96
C ASN A 3 -9.67 34.75 9.08
N PRO A 4 -10.69 34.91 8.22
CA PRO A 4 -11.83 34.00 8.22
C PRO A 4 -11.32 32.66 7.71
N ALA A 5 -10.66 31.92 8.59
CA ALA A 5 -10.50 30.49 8.46
C ALA A 5 -11.93 29.99 8.33
N PHE A 6 -12.30 29.65 7.10
CA PHE A 6 -13.48 28.86 6.82
C PHE A 6 -13.51 27.78 7.89
N CYS A 7 -14.61 27.68 8.63
CA CYS A 7 -14.74 26.69 9.69
C CYS A 7 -14.65 25.32 9.01
N LEU A 8 -13.44 24.76 8.98
CA LEU A 8 -13.17 23.51 8.28
C LEU A 8 -13.94 22.39 8.99
N PRO A 9 -14.56 21.48 8.24
CA PRO A 9 -15.43 20.44 8.78
C PRO A 9 -14.63 19.27 9.37
N TRP A 10 -13.83 19.55 10.41
CA TRP A 10 -12.96 18.56 11.06
C TRP A 10 -13.74 17.39 11.64
N ASP A 11 -14.92 17.66 12.20
CA ASP A 11 -15.85 16.65 12.72
C ASP A 11 -16.23 15.58 11.68
N ARG A 12 -16.21 15.93 10.40
CA ARG A 12 -16.56 15.02 9.30
C ARG A 12 -15.44 14.07 8.90
N ILE A 13 -14.21 14.38 9.25
CA ILE A 13 -13.05 13.53 8.95
C ILE A 13 -12.46 12.87 10.20
N GLU A 14 -12.78 13.38 11.39
CA GLU A 14 -12.30 12.86 12.69
C GLU A 14 -13.25 11.82 13.32
N CYS A 15 -14.49 11.68 12.83
CA CYS A 15 -15.49 10.76 13.37
C CYS A 15 -16.00 9.80 12.29
N ARG A 16 -16.36 8.56 12.66
CA ARG A 16 -17.06 7.61 11.79
C ARG A 16 -18.26 8.28 11.09
N GLN A 17 -18.37 8.03 9.79
CA GLN A 17 -19.46 8.54 8.96
C GLN A 17 -20.15 7.35 8.27
N ASP A 18 -21.47 7.43 8.07
CA ASP A 18 -22.23 6.42 7.31
C ASP A 18 -21.92 6.42 5.81
N SER A 19 -21.16 7.41 5.33
CA SER A 19 -20.78 7.56 3.93
C SER A 19 -19.55 8.46 3.80
N ILE A 20 -18.83 8.33 2.68
CA ILE A 20 -17.65 9.15 2.39
C ILE A 20 -18.04 10.65 2.40
N PRO A 21 -17.38 11.48 3.22
CA PRO A 21 -17.75 12.88 3.41
C PRO A 21 -17.21 13.78 2.28
N TRP A 22 -17.60 13.51 1.03
CA TRP A 22 -17.08 14.20 -0.16
C TRP A 22 -17.08 15.74 -0.09
N PRO A 23 -18.16 16.41 0.37
CA PRO A 23 -18.15 17.86 0.47
C PRO A 23 -17.09 18.38 1.46
N ALA A 24 -16.88 17.67 2.56
CA ALA A 24 -15.86 18.02 3.55
C ALA A 24 -14.45 17.82 2.97
N MET A 25 -14.20 16.67 2.35
CA MET A 25 -12.92 16.37 1.72
C MET A 25 -12.53 17.40 0.66
N ARG A 26 -13.47 17.80 -0.22
CA ARG A 26 -13.24 18.85 -1.21
C ARG A 26 -12.96 20.20 -0.57
N THR A 27 -13.67 20.55 0.51
CA THR A 27 -13.41 21.78 1.27
C THR A 27 -11.98 21.80 1.83
N PHE A 28 -11.48 20.67 2.35
CA PHE A 28 -10.08 20.55 2.79
C PHE A 28 -9.09 20.64 1.63
N ALA A 29 -9.38 19.98 0.51
CA ALA A 29 -8.53 20.00 -0.67
C ALA A 29 -8.38 21.43 -1.24
N ASP A 30 -9.49 22.16 -1.34
CA ASP A 30 -9.49 23.57 -1.77
C ASP A 30 -8.71 24.46 -0.78
N ALA A 31 -8.88 24.22 0.52
CA ALA A 31 -8.19 24.98 1.56
C ALA A 31 -6.66 24.75 1.53
N LEU A 32 -6.21 23.51 1.33
CA LEU A 32 -4.79 23.14 1.25
C LEU A 32 -4.03 23.90 0.16
N ALA A 33 -4.70 24.26 -0.95
CA ALA A 33 -4.10 25.08 -2.00
C ALA A 33 -3.72 26.50 -1.55
N THR A 34 -4.26 26.96 -0.42
CA THR A 34 -4.00 28.31 0.12
C THR A 34 -3.42 28.30 1.54
N ASP A 35 -3.57 27.20 2.28
CA ASP A 35 -3.14 27.06 3.67
C ASP A 35 -2.34 25.77 3.89
N ARG A 36 -1.04 25.88 3.63
CA ARG A 36 -0.06 24.81 3.87
C ARG A 36 0.04 24.40 5.35
N SER A 37 -0.42 25.24 6.29
CA SER A 37 -0.39 24.92 7.72
C SER A 37 -1.40 23.83 8.12
N LEU A 38 -2.28 23.43 7.21
CA LEU A 38 -3.21 22.33 7.40
C LEU A 38 -2.53 20.96 7.33
N ILE A 39 -1.39 20.83 6.64
CA ILE A 39 -0.71 19.53 6.42
C ILE A 39 -0.39 18.83 7.75
N PRO A 40 0.30 19.46 8.73
CA PRO A 40 0.60 18.78 9.99
C PRO A 40 -0.64 18.39 10.78
N ARG A 41 -1.76 19.08 10.59
CA ARG A 41 -3.01 18.75 11.29
C ARG A 41 -3.73 17.59 10.61
N LEU A 42 -3.78 17.56 9.28
CA LEU A 42 -4.34 16.43 8.53
C LEU A 42 -3.53 15.15 8.78
N ILE A 43 -2.21 15.23 8.86
CA ILE A 43 -1.36 14.07 9.22
C ILE A 43 -1.68 13.57 10.64
N LYS A 44 -1.93 14.45 11.60
CA LYS A 44 -2.37 14.00 12.94
C LYS A 44 -3.71 13.29 12.91
N VAL A 45 -4.64 13.70 12.04
CA VAL A 45 -5.92 13.01 11.85
C VAL A 45 -5.68 11.64 11.22
N TYR A 46 -4.82 11.58 10.20
CA TYR A 46 -4.40 10.31 9.59
C TYR A 46 -3.81 9.37 10.64
N ASP A 47 -2.77 9.81 11.35
CA ASP A 47 -2.04 8.97 12.31
C ASP A 47 -2.99 8.45 13.40
N ARG A 48 -3.87 9.31 13.91
CA ARG A 48 -4.88 8.91 14.90
C ARG A 48 -5.88 7.89 14.34
N ALA A 49 -6.39 8.09 13.13
CA ALA A 49 -7.34 7.16 12.53
C ALA A 49 -6.69 5.81 12.22
N TYR A 50 -5.45 5.83 11.72
CA TYR A 50 -4.66 4.64 11.41
C TYR A 50 -4.31 3.84 12.67
N GLU A 51 -3.90 4.50 13.76
CA GLU A 51 -3.57 3.83 15.03
C GLU A 51 -4.80 3.27 15.74
N MET A 52 -5.97 3.90 15.60
CA MET A 52 -7.11 3.55 16.43
C MET A 52 -7.85 2.30 15.96
N LEU A 53 -7.61 1.76 14.75
CA LEU A 53 -8.11 0.47 14.19
C LEU A 53 -9.50 -0.02 14.69
N SER A 54 -10.38 0.89 15.10
CA SER A 54 -11.57 0.57 15.87
C SER A 54 -12.77 1.31 15.34
N GLU A 55 -13.93 0.75 15.66
CA GLU A 55 -15.27 1.20 15.32
C GLU A 55 -15.53 2.71 15.43
N GLU A 56 -14.69 3.48 16.15
CA GLU A 56 -14.84 4.90 16.41
C GLU A 56 -14.42 5.82 15.25
N THR A 57 -13.40 5.47 14.47
CA THR A 57 -12.87 6.35 13.40
C THR A 57 -13.28 6.00 11.99
N GLY A 58 -13.60 4.73 11.72
CA GLY A 58 -13.81 4.24 10.34
C GLY A 58 -12.63 4.60 9.43
N CYS A 59 -12.89 4.88 8.16
CA CYS A 59 -11.87 5.17 7.13
C CYS A 59 -11.25 6.59 7.18
N GLY A 60 -11.02 7.15 8.37
CA GLY A 60 -10.53 8.53 8.55
C GLY A 60 -9.15 8.76 7.91
N ASP A 61 -8.25 7.78 8.00
CA ASP A 61 -6.93 7.78 7.37
C ASP A 61 -7.06 7.77 5.83
N PHE A 62 -8.00 7.00 5.28
CA PHE A 62 -8.27 6.97 3.85
C PHE A 62 -8.84 8.30 3.36
N TYR A 63 -9.68 8.97 4.15
CA TYR A 63 -10.19 10.30 3.82
C TYR A 63 -9.07 11.33 3.75
N VAL A 64 -8.09 11.28 4.66
CA VAL A 64 -6.93 12.20 4.60
C VAL A 64 -6.09 11.95 3.36
N ALA A 65 -5.79 10.69 3.03
CA ALA A 65 -5.08 10.36 1.79
C ALA A 65 -5.85 10.83 0.54
N GLY A 66 -7.18 10.63 0.52
CA GLY A 66 -8.06 11.13 -0.54
C GLY A 66 -8.10 12.65 -0.64
N ILE A 67 -8.06 13.38 0.48
CA ILE A 67 -7.96 14.86 0.50
C ILE A 67 -6.68 15.32 -0.17
N PHE A 68 -5.54 14.71 0.16
CA PHE A 68 -4.27 15.04 -0.47
C PHE A 68 -4.32 14.76 -1.98
N ALA A 69 -4.84 13.60 -2.40
CA ALA A 69 -4.99 13.27 -3.81
C ALA A 69 -5.89 14.28 -4.56
N LEU A 70 -7.03 14.68 -3.96
CA LEU A 70 -7.92 15.70 -4.52
C LEU A 70 -7.25 17.07 -4.64
N ALA A 71 -6.41 17.44 -3.67
CA ALA A 71 -5.70 18.72 -3.66
C ALA A 71 -4.59 18.79 -4.70
N ALA A 72 -3.96 17.65 -5.03
CA ALA A 72 -2.71 17.58 -5.80
C ALA A 72 -2.68 18.45 -7.07
N PRO A 73 -3.72 18.51 -7.92
CA PRO A 73 -3.70 19.34 -9.14
C PRO A 73 -3.60 20.85 -8.88
N SER A 74 -4.00 21.32 -7.69
CA SER A 74 -4.01 22.74 -7.30
C SER A 74 -2.82 23.13 -6.43
N LEU A 75 -1.97 22.19 -6.02
CA LEU A 75 -0.81 22.45 -5.18
C LEU A 75 0.42 22.85 -6.00
N ASP A 76 1.24 23.74 -5.45
CA ASP A 76 2.57 23.98 -5.98
C ASP A 76 3.50 22.76 -5.80
N GLU A 77 4.61 22.75 -6.53
CA GLU A 77 5.56 21.64 -6.51
C GLU A 77 6.19 21.38 -5.14
N GLU A 78 6.45 22.44 -4.38
CA GLU A 78 7.06 22.33 -3.06
C GLU A 78 6.12 21.64 -2.07
N THR A 79 4.85 22.02 -2.11
CA THR A 79 3.79 21.46 -1.26
C THR A 79 3.50 20.02 -1.66
N ARG A 80 3.42 19.70 -2.96
CA ARG A 80 3.30 18.31 -3.43
C ARG A 80 4.48 17.44 -2.99
N ARG A 81 5.71 17.99 -3.00
CA ARG A 81 6.90 17.28 -2.52
C ARG A 81 6.83 16.98 -1.03
N GLU A 82 6.42 17.95 -0.21
CA GLU A 82 6.26 17.74 1.24
C GLU A 82 5.22 16.66 1.55
N ILE A 83 4.00 16.81 0.99
CA ILE A 83 2.92 15.84 1.18
C ILE A 83 3.32 14.47 0.63
N GLY A 84 3.92 14.43 -0.56
CA GLY A 84 4.41 13.21 -1.18
C GLY A 84 5.44 12.48 -0.31
N SER A 85 6.37 13.20 0.32
CA SER A 85 7.34 12.60 1.24
C SER A 85 6.66 11.98 2.46
N LEU A 86 5.65 12.65 3.02
CA LEU A 86 4.89 12.14 4.17
C LEU A 86 4.06 10.89 3.78
N LEU A 87 3.44 10.90 2.60
CA LEU A 87 2.69 9.76 2.07
C LEU A 87 3.60 8.54 1.82
N VAL A 88 4.82 8.75 1.31
CA VAL A 88 5.79 7.66 1.13
C VAL A 88 6.26 7.10 2.48
N GLU A 89 6.45 7.95 3.49
CA GLU A 89 6.78 7.50 4.85
C GLU A 89 5.66 6.61 5.42
N ARG A 90 4.40 7.04 5.26
CA ARG A 90 3.23 6.25 5.70
C ARG A 90 3.04 4.98 4.87
N LEU A 91 3.37 5.01 3.58
CA LEU A 91 3.33 3.81 2.73
C LEU A 91 4.30 2.75 3.25
N VAL A 92 5.52 3.16 3.61
CA VAL A 92 6.51 2.28 4.24
C VAL A 92 6.00 1.74 5.57
N GLN A 93 5.35 2.57 6.38
CA GLN A 93 4.75 2.14 7.65
C GLN A 93 3.65 1.09 7.44
N ALA A 94 2.69 1.36 6.55
CA ALA A 94 1.64 0.42 6.17
C ALA A 94 2.21 -0.92 5.68
N GLY A 95 3.33 -0.88 4.96
CA GLY A 95 4.03 -2.10 4.54
C GLY A 95 4.63 -2.91 5.68
N ARG A 96 5.00 -2.30 6.80
CA ARG A 96 5.51 -3.03 7.98
C ARG A 96 4.38 -3.64 8.80
N ASP A 97 3.23 -3.00 8.75
CA ASP A 97 2.04 -3.41 9.50
C ASP A 97 1.17 -4.38 8.68
N ASP A 98 1.62 -4.78 7.48
CA ASP A 98 0.89 -5.62 6.52
C ASP A 98 -0.54 -5.08 6.22
N ALA A 99 -0.69 -3.76 6.20
CA ALA A 99 -1.96 -3.06 5.97
C ALA A 99 -2.23 -2.86 4.46
N ASP A 100 -2.65 -3.93 3.78
CA ASP A 100 -2.81 -3.99 2.31
C ASP A 100 -3.70 -2.87 1.74
N LEU A 101 -4.85 -2.59 2.36
CA LEU A 101 -5.74 -1.53 1.89
C LEU A 101 -5.11 -0.13 2.05
N SER A 102 -4.40 0.10 3.16
CA SER A 102 -3.66 1.34 3.38
C SER A 102 -2.53 1.48 2.35
N LEU A 103 -1.83 0.40 2.00
CA LEU A 103 -0.80 0.41 0.94
C LEU A 103 -1.37 0.90 -0.39
N GLU A 104 -2.53 0.38 -0.82
CA GLU A 104 -3.17 0.81 -2.06
C GLU A 104 -3.60 2.28 -2.03
N VAL A 105 -4.25 2.71 -0.95
CA VAL A 105 -4.73 4.09 -0.79
C VAL A 105 -3.57 5.08 -0.80
N LEU A 106 -2.50 4.78 -0.05
CA LEU A 106 -1.31 5.61 0.05
C LEU A 106 -0.55 5.65 -1.27
N MET A 107 -0.46 4.54 -2.01
CA MET A 107 0.12 4.51 -3.35
C MET A 107 -0.67 5.41 -4.31
N GLY A 108 -2.01 5.31 -4.30
CA GLY A 108 -2.87 6.17 -5.12
C GLY A 108 -2.69 7.66 -4.79
N ALA A 109 -2.64 8.01 -3.50
CA ALA A 109 -2.44 9.39 -3.06
C ALA A 109 -1.03 9.92 -3.38
N ALA A 110 0.01 9.12 -3.13
CA ALA A 110 1.39 9.49 -3.44
C ALA A 110 1.59 9.67 -4.95
N GLY A 111 1.03 8.77 -5.76
CA GLY A 111 1.09 8.90 -7.21
C GLY A 111 0.40 10.15 -7.76
N ALA A 112 -0.68 10.60 -7.10
CA ALA A 112 -1.41 11.81 -7.51
C ALA A 112 -0.56 13.09 -7.35
N MET A 113 0.42 13.08 -6.44
CA MET A 113 1.42 14.17 -6.32
C MET A 113 2.32 14.26 -7.55
N GLY A 114 2.40 13.20 -8.35
CA GLY A 114 3.20 13.13 -9.56
C GLY A 114 4.69 12.88 -9.28
N PRO A 115 5.58 13.15 -10.25
CA PRO A 115 6.99 12.72 -10.17
C PRO A 115 7.82 13.35 -9.04
N VAL A 116 7.29 14.37 -8.37
CA VAL A 116 7.95 15.04 -7.24
C VAL A 116 8.18 14.10 -6.06
N VAL A 117 7.47 12.97 -5.99
CA VAL A 117 7.62 11.96 -4.93
C VAL A 117 8.82 11.04 -5.14
N LEU A 118 9.33 10.97 -6.38
CA LEU A 118 10.36 10.00 -6.75
C LEU A 118 11.62 10.06 -5.89
N PRO A 119 12.15 11.24 -5.47
CA PRO A 119 13.27 11.28 -4.53
C PRO A 119 12.99 10.52 -3.22
N ALA A 120 11.82 10.74 -2.61
CA ALA A 120 11.42 10.04 -1.38
C ALA A 120 11.21 8.54 -1.62
N VAL A 121 10.61 8.17 -2.76
CA VAL A 121 10.44 6.76 -3.17
C VAL A 121 11.79 6.05 -3.29
N LEU A 122 12.78 6.68 -3.94
CA LEU A 122 14.11 6.09 -4.09
C LEU A 122 14.85 5.94 -2.76
N ASP A 123 14.71 6.93 -1.88
CA ASP A 123 15.31 6.87 -0.54
C ASP A 123 14.65 5.76 0.30
N ALA A 124 13.33 5.57 0.19
CA ALA A 124 12.60 4.47 0.82
C ALA A 124 13.03 3.09 0.29
N ILE A 125 13.10 2.91 -1.04
CA ILE A 125 13.58 1.66 -1.66
C ILE A 125 14.99 1.30 -1.19
N ALA A 126 15.88 2.29 -1.08
CA ALA A 126 17.25 2.08 -0.63
C ALA A 126 17.35 1.69 0.85
N ALA A 127 16.36 2.07 1.67
CA ALA A 127 16.29 1.75 3.08
C ALA A 127 15.64 0.38 3.37
N GLU A 128 14.93 -0.22 2.40
CA GLU A 128 14.19 -1.46 2.59
C GLU A 128 15.11 -2.71 2.49
N PRO A 129 15.26 -3.51 3.56
CA PRO A 129 16.28 -4.56 3.61
C PRO A 129 15.89 -5.88 2.95
N ASP A 130 14.60 -6.22 2.84
CA ASP A 130 14.16 -7.60 2.60
C ASP A 130 13.06 -7.77 1.55
N THR A 131 12.83 -6.77 0.69
CA THR A 131 11.84 -6.83 -0.41
C THR A 131 10.41 -7.15 0.05
N ARG A 132 10.08 -6.89 1.32
CA ARG A 132 8.73 -7.08 1.90
C ARG A 132 7.99 -5.75 2.05
N GLY A 133 6.74 -5.85 2.52
CA GLY A 133 5.90 -4.71 2.84
C GLY A 133 5.64 -3.82 1.63
N ALA A 134 6.07 -2.57 1.72
CA ALA A 134 5.83 -1.55 0.71
C ALA A 134 6.64 -1.73 -0.60
N TRP A 135 7.52 -2.74 -0.69
CA TRP A 135 8.46 -2.93 -1.79
C TRP A 135 7.80 -2.82 -3.18
N LEU A 136 6.73 -3.60 -3.42
CA LEU A 136 6.06 -3.60 -4.72
C LEU A 136 5.42 -2.24 -5.04
N PHE A 137 4.78 -1.60 -4.05
CA PHE A 137 4.12 -0.30 -4.19
C PHE A 137 5.12 0.82 -4.47
N LEU A 138 6.26 0.82 -3.77
CA LEU A 138 7.35 1.77 -4.00
C LEU A 138 7.93 1.65 -5.40
N TRP A 139 8.19 0.42 -5.86
CA TRP A 139 8.66 0.21 -7.22
C TRP A 139 7.59 0.57 -8.27
N GLY A 140 6.31 0.31 -8.00
CA GLY A 140 5.20 0.76 -8.82
C GLY A 140 5.22 2.27 -9.05
N LEU A 141 5.49 3.07 -8.01
CA LEU A 141 5.59 4.52 -8.12
C LEU A 141 6.76 4.99 -9.02
N THR A 142 7.77 4.16 -9.30
CA THR A 142 8.90 4.56 -10.15
C THR A 142 8.50 4.81 -11.60
N VAL A 143 7.36 4.30 -12.06
CA VAL A 143 6.83 4.56 -13.42
C VAL A 143 6.52 6.04 -13.65
N LEU A 144 6.32 6.83 -12.57
CA LEU A 144 6.18 8.28 -12.65
C LEU A 144 7.43 8.96 -13.26
N ALA A 145 8.56 8.27 -13.35
CA ALA A 145 9.75 8.75 -14.07
C ALA A 145 9.46 9.10 -15.55
N GLY A 146 8.47 8.43 -16.16
CA GLY A 146 8.01 8.77 -17.50
C GLY A 146 7.42 10.18 -17.60
N LYS A 147 6.95 10.76 -16.49
CA LYS A 147 6.23 12.04 -16.43
C LYS A 147 7.08 13.23 -15.95
N THR A 148 8.37 13.04 -15.63
CA THR A 148 9.29 14.14 -15.23
C THR A 148 10.25 14.52 -16.34
N ASP A 149 10.59 15.80 -16.48
CA ASP A 149 11.66 16.25 -17.40
C ASP A 149 13.05 16.31 -16.73
N ASP A 150 13.15 15.98 -15.44
CA ASP A 150 14.43 15.94 -14.73
C ASP A 150 15.27 14.74 -15.18
N GLN A 151 16.24 15.01 -16.07
CA GLN A 151 17.15 13.99 -16.58
C GLN A 151 18.02 13.38 -15.49
N GLY A 152 18.46 14.17 -14.49
CA GLY A 152 19.31 13.66 -13.41
C GLY A 152 18.56 12.64 -12.55
N LEU A 153 17.30 12.94 -12.24
CA LEU A 153 16.40 12.02 -11.54
C LEU A 153 16.10 10.77 -12.39
N ARG A 154 15.81 10.93 -13.68
CA ARG A 154 15.60 9.79 -14.60
C ARG A 154 16.82 8.86 -14.63
N GLU A 155 18.04 9.38 -14.76
CA GLU A 155 19.25 8.57 -14.76
C GLU A 155 19.48 7.86 -13.41
N ARG A 156 19.14 8.50 -12.28
CA ARG A 156 19.20 7.85 -10.96
C ARG A 156 18.25 6.65 -10.90
N ILE A 157 17.03 6.80 -11.41
CA ILE A 157 16.01 5.73 -11.45
C ILE A 157 16.47 4.59 -12.36
N VAL A 158 16.96 4.91 -13.56
CA VAL A 158 17.49 3.90 -14.50
C VAL A 158 18.58 3.06 -13.84
N ARG A 159 19.55 3.71 -13.17
CA ARG A 159 20.61 3.00 -12.47
C ARG A 159 20.07 2.05 -11.41
N MET A 160 19.14 2.50 -10.55
CA MET A 160 18.56 1.66 -9.51
C MET A 160 17.73 0.50 -10.07
N CYS A 161 17.01 0.72 -11.18
CA CYS A 161 16.28 -0.34 -11.87
C CYS A 161 17.24 -1.41 -12.40
N VAL A 162 18.31 -0.99 -13.09
CA VAL A 162 19.33 -1.91 -13.64
C VAL A 162 20.00 -2.71 -12.52
N GLU A 163 20.44 -2.05 -11.45
CA GLU A 163 21.05 -2.71 -10.30
C GLU A 163 20.13 -3.79 -9.70
N THR A 164 18.82 -3.50 -9.63
CA THR A 164 17.80 -4.43 -9.12
C THR A 164 17.58 -5.61 -10.07
N LEU A 165 17.46 -5.37 -11.38
CA LEU A 165 17.34 -6.44 -12.38
C LEU A 165 18.59 -7.33 -12.40
N GLU A 166 19.79 -6.76 -12.25
CA GLU A 166 21.01 -7.54 -12.15
C GLU A 166 21.08 -8.39 -10.87
N ARG A 167 20.56 -7.88 -9.74
CA ARG A 167 20.41 -8.67 -8.51
C ARG A 167 19.48 -9.86 -8.74
N ALA A 168 18.35 -9.65 -9.44
CA ALA A 168 17.44 -10.73 -9.82
C ALA A 168 18.12 -11.73 -10.78
N ASP A 169 18.92 -11.25 -11.73
CA ASP A 169 19.67 -12.12 -12.67
C ASP A 169 20.68 -12.99 -11.93
N ARG A 170 21.34 -12.45 -10.90
CA ARG A 170 22.23 -13.21 -10.01
C ARG A 170 21.51 -14.08 -8.96
N GLY A 171 20.18 -14.05 -8.91
CA GLY A 171 19.37 -14.80 -7.93
C GLY A 171 19.48 -14.26 -6.50
N GLN A 172 19.82 -12.98 -6.34
CA GLN A 172 19.98 -12.31 -5.03
C GLN A 172 18.65 -11.75 -4.49
N ILE A 173 17.64 -11.63 -5.34
CA ILE A 173 16.24 -11.30 -5.00
C ILE A 173 15.33 -12.20 -5.84
N LYS A 174 14.04 -12.30 -5.50
CA LYS A 174 13.11 -13.13 -6.28
C LYS A 174 12.77 -12.42 -7.59
N LEU A 175 12.40 -13.20 -8.60
CA LEU A 175 12.12 -12.65 -9.93
C LEU A 175 10.89 -11.73 -9.93
N TRP A 176 9.88 -12.02 -9.12
CA TRP A 176 8.68 -11.17 -9.01
C TRP A 176 8.97 -9.81 -8.33
N ASP A 177 10.00 -9.73 -7.48
CA ASP A 177 10.43 -8.47 -6.83
C ASP A 177 11.01 -7.44 -7.82
N ALA A 178 11.31 -7.87 -9.06
CA ALA A 178 12.00 -7.06 -10.05
C ALA A 178 11.19 -6.80 -11.34
N GLY A 179 9.90 -7.16 -11.36
CA GLY A 179 8.99 -6.86 -12.48
C GLY A 179 8.82 -5.36 -12.73
N TRP A 180 8.49 -4.59 -11.69
CA TRP A 180 8.33 -3.14 -11.77
C TRP A 180 9.58 -2.38 -12.26
N PRO A 181 10.81 -2.66 -11.78
CA PRO A 181 12.03 -2.14 -12.39
C PRO A 181 12.13 -2.34 -13.91
N ALA A 182 11.74 -3.51 -14.43
CA ALA A 182 11.75 -3.77 -15.87
C ALA A 182 10.74 -2.88 -16.61
N LEU A 183 9.52 -2.77 -16.09
CA LEU A 183 8.47 -1.93 -16.66
C LEU A 183 8.87 -0.45 -16.65
N THR A 184 9.47 0.05 -15.57
CA THR A 184 9.98 1.43 -15.48
C THR A 184 11.05 1.71 -16.54
N LEU A 185 11.98 0.77 -16.79
CA LEU A 185 12.97 0.93 -17.88
C LEU A 185 12.30 0.97 -19.27
N ALA A 186 11.24 0.19 -19.46
CA ALA A 186 10.47 0.17 -20.70
C ALA A 186 9.74 1.49 -20.95
N ILE A 187 9.08 2.05 -19.92
CA ILE A 187 8.42 3.37 -19.96
C ILE A 187 9.43 4.49 -20.26
N LEU A 188 10.67 4.36 -19.78
CA LEU A 188 11.77 5.27 -20.08
C LEU A 188 12.48 4.98 -21.43
N HIS A 189 11.97 4.03 -22.21
CA HIS A 189 12.51 3.60 -23.51
C HIS A 189 14.01 3.22 -23.48
N ARG A 190 14.47 2.58 -22.39
CA ARG A 190 15.88 2.15 -22.22
C ARG A 190 16.17 0.83 -22.92
N THR A 191 16.18 0.88 -24.25
CA THR A 191 16.38 -0.28 -25.14
C THR A 191 17.72 -1.01 -24.94
N GLU A 192 18.74 -0.34 -24.39
CA GLU A 192 20.05 -0.91 -24.07
C GLU A 192 19.99 -2.06 -23.03
N HIS A 193 18.89 -2.19 -22.28
CA HIS A 193 18.70 -3.22 -21.25
C HIS A 193 17.77 -4.37 -21.68
N THR A 194 17.28 -4.38 -22.93
CA THR A 194 16.31 -5.36 -23.44
C THR A 194 16.78 -6.81 -23.26
N GLU A 195 18.06 -7.11 -23.50
CA GLU A 195 18.59 -8.49 -23.36
C GLU A 195 18.59 -8.99 -21.91
N LEU A 196 18.79 -8.08 -20.94
CA LEU A 196 18.71 -8.44 -19.52
C LEU A 196 17.25 -8.78 -19.16
N ILE A 197 16.31 -7.92 -19.56
CA ILE A 197 14.87 -8.12 -19.33
C ILE A 197 14.38 -9.43 -19.98
N ARG A 198 14.84 -9.74 -21.20
CA ARG A 198 14.47 -10.99 -21.89
C ARG A 198 14.92 -12.24 -21.13
N ARG A 199 16.16 -12.27 -20.64
CA ARG A 199 16.65 -13.40 -19.83
C ARG A 199 15.86 -13.58 -18.54
N LEU A 200 15.49 -12.49 -17.88
CA LEU A 200 14.65 -12.55 -16.67
C LEU A 200 13.24 -13.04 -16.99
N CYS A 201 12.65 -12.57 -18.10
CA CYS A 201 11.36 -13.02 -18.61
C CYS A 201 11.36 -14.54 -18.84
N ASP A 202 12.35 -15.06 -19.57
CA ASP A 202 12.47 -16.50 -19.87
C ASP A 202 12.59 -17.35 -18.59
N ARG A 203 13.32 -16.86 -17.59
CA ARG A 203 13.47 -17.53 -16.29
C ARG A 203 12.21 -17.47 -15.43
N SER A 204 11.34 -16.50 -15.70
CA SER A 204 10.10 -16.28 -14.96
C SER A 204 8.90 -16.99 -15.59
N ALA A 205 9.06 -17.68 -16.73
CA ALA A 205 7.97 -18.27 -17.51
C ALA A 205 7.05 -19.23 -16.73
N ASP A 206 7.58 -19.92 -15.71
CA ASP A 206 6.84 -20.86 -14.86
C ASP A 206 6.33 -20.25 -13.54
N ILE A 207 6.57 -18.95 -13.32
CA ILE A 207 6.16 -18.23 -12.11
C ILE A 207 4.89 -17.43 -12.44
N SER A 208 3.81 -17.66 -11.69
CA SER A 208 2.61 -16.81 -11.79
C SER A 208 2.89 -15.40 -11.26
N GLY A 209 2.32 -14.36 -11.89
CA GLY A 209 2.40 -12.98 -11.38
C GLY A 209 3.69 -12.23 -11.73
N VAL A 210 4.27 -12.50 -12.90
CA VAL A 210 5.48 -11.83 -13.43
C VAL A 210 5.23 -11.25 -14.83
N GLY A 211 4.02 -10.72 -15.03
CA GLY A 211 3.58 -10.19 -16.33
C GLY A 211 4.36 -8.97 -16.80
N GLU A 212 4.98 -8.25 -15.85
CA GLU A 212 5.67 -6.98 -16.07
C GLU A 212 6.88 -7.13 -17.00
N TYR A 213 7.58 -8.28 -16.98
CA TYR A 213 8.70 -8.52 -17.90
C TYR A 213 8.23 -8.64 -19.35
N ALA A 214 7.15 -9.38 -19.59
CA ALA A 214 6.59 -9.55 -20.93
C ALA A 214 6.05 -8.22 -21.46
N GLU A 215 5.33 -7.47 -20.62
CA GLU A 215 4.85 -6.13 -20.96
C GLU A 215 6.02 -5.17 -21.26
N ALA A 216 7.07 -5.17 -20.44
CA ALA A 216 8.25 -4.36 -20.66
C ALA A 216 8.92 -4.66 -22.03
N LEU A 217 9.01 -5.93 -22.42
CA LEU A 217 9.54 -6.32 -23.73
C LEU A 217 8.65 -5.87 -24.87
N ASP A 218 7.33 -6.00 -24.76
CA ASP A 218 6.40 -5.55 -25.80
C ASP A 218 6.49 -4.04 -26.02
N ILE A 219 6.67 -3.25 -24.96
CA ILE A 219 6.90 -1.81 -25.04
C ILE A 219 8.24 -1.49 -25.72
N LEU A 220 9.34 -2.12 -25.26
CA LEU A 220 10.68 -1.86 -25.78
C LEU A 220 10.85 -2.27 -27.25
N GLU A 221 10.11 -3.28 -27.70
CA GLU A 221 10.12 -3.76 -29.08
C GLU A 221 9.11 -3.03 -29.99
N ASN A 222 8.46 -1.96 -29.49
CA ASN A 222 7.41 -1.20 -30.18
C ASN A 222 6.23 -2.06 -30.65
N ARG A 223 5.96 -3.16 -29.95
CA ARG A 223 4.79 -4.02 -30.20
C ARG A 223 3.54 -3.46 -29.52
N SER A 224 3.74 -2.69 -28.45
CA SER A 224 2.69 -2.01 -27.71
C SER A 224 3.16 -0.62 -27.26
N THR A 225 2.21 0.30 -27.13
CA THR A 225 2.37 1.47 -26.26
C THR A 225 1.88 1.06 -24.89
N TYR A 226 2.52 1.50 -23.79
CA TYR A 226 2.01 1.23 -22.44
C TYR A 226 0.51 1.58 -22.37
N SER A 227 -0.31 0.54 -22.29
CA SER A 227 -1.78 0.60 -22.33
C SER A 227 -2.36 -0.16 -21.15
N GLY A 228 -1.56 -0.31 -20.07
CA GLY A 228 -1.99 -0.92 -18.84
C GLY A 228 -3.28 -0.30 -18.33
N GLN A 229 -3.94 -1.00 -17.40
CA GLN A 229 -5.06 -0.37 -16.71
C GLN A 229 -4.57 0.92 -16.05
N PRO A 230 -5.33 2.03 -16.15
CA PRO A 230 -4.94 3.27 -15.51
C PRO A 230 -4.65 3.02 -14.03
N GLU A 231 -3.47 3.45 -13.60
CA GLU A 231 -3.04 3.31 -12.21
C GLU A 231 -4.00 4.10 -11.30
N LEU A 232 -4.04 3.78 -10.00
CA LEU A 232 -5.00 4.42 -9.09
C LEU A 232 -4.88 5.96 -9.10
N TRP A 233 -3.66 6.49 -9.16
CA TRP A 233 -3.40 7.93 -9.23
C TRP A 233 -3.78 8.59 -10.57
N GLU A 234 -4.07 7.80 -11.60
CA GLU A 234 -4.53 8.30 -12.89
C GLU A 234 -6.06 8.38 -12.97
N ARG A 235 -6.74 7.81 -11.96
CA ARG A 235 -8.19 7.78 -11.84
C ARG A 235 -8.66 8.83 -10.82
N PRO A 236 -9.86 9.39 -11.00
CA PRO A 236 -10.49 10.23 -9.99
C PRO A 236 -10.54 9.54 -8.61
N VAL A 237 -10.36 10.29 -7.53
CA VAL A 237 -10.44 9.76 -6.16
C VAL A 237 -11.81 9.11 -5.90
N GLU A 238 -12.85 9.66 -6.51
CA GLU A 238 -14.20 9.12 -6.50
C GLU A 238 -14.33 7.71 -7.08
N ASP A 239 -13.40 7.28 -7.93
CA ASP A 239 -13.45 5.96 -8.56
C ASP A 239 -12.75 4.88 -7.73
N TRP A 240 -11.72 5.25 -6.96
CA TRP A 240 -10.88 4.28 -6.24
C TRP A 240 -11.04 4.30 -4.72
N LEU A 241 -11.47 5.41 -4.11
CA LEU A 241 -11.64 5.47 -2.66
C LEU A 241 -12.86 4.66 -2.17
N PRO A 242 -14.07 4.76 -2.77
CA PRO A 242 -15.24 4.00 -2.30
C PRO A 242 -15.07 2.49 -2.18
N PRO A 243 -14.49 1.76 -3.15
CA PRO A 243 -14.32 0.32 -2.98
C PRO A 243 -13.39 -0.02 -1.81
N ARG A 244 -12.36 0.79 -1.54
CA ARG A 244 -11.40 0.55 -0.44
C ARG A 244 -11.99 0.82 0.93
N CYS A 245 -12.81 1.87 1.06
CA CYS A 245 -13.56 2.11 2.30
C CYS A 245 -14.50 0.94 2.61
N ARG A 246 -15.25 0.44 1.62
CA ARG A 246 -16.12 -0.74 1.82
C ARG A 246 -15.35 -1.99 2.20
N MET A 247 -14.22 -2.25 1.53
CA MET A 247 -13.38 -3.41 1.87
C MET A 247 -12.85 -3.32 3.31
N ALA A 248 -12.47 -2.13 3.78
CA ALA A 248 -12.05 -1.95 5.17
C ALA A 248 -13.19 -2.21 6.15
N GLU A 249 -14.39 -1.70 5.86
CA GLU A 249 -15.59 -1.96 6.68
C GLU A 249 -15.99 -3.44 6.70
N GLU A 250 -15.85 -4.15 5.57
CA GLU A 250 -16.15 -5.59 5.46
C GLU A 250 -15.12 -6.45 6.23
N SER A 251 -13.84 -6.07 6.24
CA SER A 251 -12.80 -6.78 6.99
C SER A 251 -13.02 -6.73 8.50
N ASP A 252 -13.45 -5.58 9.03
CA ASP A 252 -13.75 -5.43 10.46
C ASP A 252 -14.90 -6.38 10.89
N GLU A 253 -15.91 -6.59 10.03
CA GLU A 253 -17.05 -7.48 10.33
C GLU A 253 -16.69 -8.98 10.32
N GLU A 254 -15.66 -9.38 9.57
CA GLU A 254 -15.20 -10.78 9.51
C GLU A 254 -14.37 -11.17 10.75
N ASP A 255 -13.53 -10.26 11.24
CA ASP A 255 -12.73 -10.46 12.46
C ASP A 255 -13.64 -10.57 13.70
N ASP A 256 -14.66 -9.71 13.82
CA ASP A 256 -15.65 -9.77 14.91
C ASP A 256 -16.41 -11.12 14.92
N GLN A 257 -16.76 -11.65 13.74
CA GLN A 257 -17.43 -12.94 13.63
C GLN A 257 -16.51 -14.10 14.00
N ALA A 258 -15.23 -14.04 13.65
CA ALA A 258 -14.28 -15.10 13.99
C ALA A 258 -14.09 -15.23 15.51
N GLU A 259 -14.04 -14.11 16.25
CA GLU A 259 -13.94 -14.12 17.71
C GLU A 259 -15.18 -14.72 18.39
N GLU A 260 -16.38 -14.54 17.84
CA GLU A 260 -17.63 -15.09 18.41
C GLU A 260 -17.70 -16.63 18.30
N TYR A 261 -17.07 -17.25 17.29
CA TYR A 261 -17.05 -18.72 17.14
C TYR A 261 -16.03 -19.40 18.06
N ASP A 262 -14.89 -18.77 18.35
CA ASP A 262 -13.86 -19.33 19.24
C ASP A 262 -14.32 -19.36 20.72
N GLU A 263 -15.17 -18.43 21.17
CA GLU A 263 -15.75 -18.48 22.53
C GLU A 263 -16.75 -19.64 22.73
N HIS A 264 -17.29 -20.22 21.64
CA HIS A 264 -18.29 -21.28 21.70
C HIS A 264 -17.71 -22.71 21.68
N GLU A 265 -16.47 -22.92 21.23
CA GLU A 265 -15.82 -24.24 21.25
C GLU A 265 -15.20 -24.61 22.61
N GLU A 266 -15.02 -23.67 23.54
CA GLU A 266 -14.43 -23.94 24.87
C GLU A 266 -15.36 -24.66 25.88
N TYR A 267 -16.61 -24.98 25.52
CA TYR A 267 -17.60 -25.55 26.45
C TYR A 267 -18.04 -27.01 26.20
N GLU A 268 -17.55 -27.70 25.17
CA GLU A 268 -17.95 -29.10 24.90
C GLU A 268 -16.93 -30.19 25.27
N GLU A 269 -15.73 -29.85 25.76
CA GLU A 269 -14.73 -30.82 26.22
C GLU A 269 -14.79 -31.05 27.75
N GLY A 270 -15.95 -31.50 28.26
CA GLY A 270 -16.15 -31.63 29.71
C GLY A 270 -17.11 -32.72 30.17
N ALA A 271 -17.41 -33.72 29.32
CA ALA A 271 -18.40 -34.73 29.66
C ALA A 271 -18.08 -36.15 29.15
N GLU A 272 -16.84 -36.64 29.30
CA GLU A 272 -16.61 -38.10 29.33
C GLU A 272 -15.47 -38.45 30.30
N GLU A 273 -15.83 -38.81 31.53
CA GLU A 273 -15.13 -39.86 32.29
C GLU A 273 -16.14 -40.46 33.28
N ASP A 274 -17.01 -41.31 32.75
CA ASP A 274 -17.73 -42.30 33.55
C ASP A 274 -16.69 -43.21 34.21
N GLU A 275 -16.54 -43.07 35.53
CA GLU A 275 -15.78 -43.96 36.39
C GLU A 275 -16.34 -45.40 36.26
N ASP A 276 -15.55 -46.33 35.68
CA ASP A 276 -15.76 -47.76 35.83
C ASP A 276 -14.82 -48.30 36.94
N PRO A 277 -15.31 -48.52 38.18
CA PRO A 277 -14.49 -48.98 39.31
C PRO A 277 -14.20 -50.50 39.29
N ALA A 278 -14.33 -51.20 38.16
CA ALA A 278 -14.17 -52.66 38.11
C ALA A 278 -12.71 -53.19 38.09
N TYR A 279 -11.69 -52.36 38.33
CA TYR A 279 -10.27 -52.79 38.40
C TYR A 279 -9.73 -53.04 39.82
N GLU A 280 -10.59 -53.46 40.76
CA GLU A 280 -10.20 -53.82 42.13
C GLU A 280 -9.73 -55.29 42.33
N ILE A 281 -9.54 -56.08 41.28
CA ILE A 281 -9.14 -57.51 41.42
C ILE A 281 -7.86 -57.82 40.63
N ALA A 282 -6.76 -57.18 40.98
CA ALA A 282 -5.42 -57.66 40.61
C ALA A 282 -4.36 -57.49 41.71
N ALA A 283 -4.63 -56.72 42.76
CA ALA A 283 -3.67 -56.47 43.85
C ALA A 283 -3.68 -57.51 44.99
N LEU A 284 -4.55 -58.53 44.95
CA LEU A 284 -4.76 -59.47 46.07
C LEU A 284 -4.16 -60.87 45.88
N ILE A 285 -3.34 -61.11 44.83
CA ILE A 285 -2.64 -62.41 44.63
C ILE A 285 -1.11 -62.30 44.84
N ALA A 286 -0.55 -61.11 45.07
CA ALA A 286 0.89 -60.93 45.29
C ALA A 286 1.36 -61.12 46.75
N SER A 287 0.50 -61.55 47.69
CA SER A 287 0.87 -61.78 49.10
C SER A 287 0.97 -63.27 49.50
N MET A 288 1.22 -64.17 48.54
CA MET A 288 1.39 -65.61 48.81
C MET A 288 2.69 -66.20 48.24
N PHE A 289 3.77 -65.40 48.20
CA PHE A 289 5.14 -65.90 48.12
C PHE A 289 6.08 -65.12 49.05
#